data_AF-A0A7K4RQ87-F1
#
_entry.id   AF-A0A7K4RQ87-F1
#
_cell.length_a   1.000
_cell.length_b   1.000
_cell.length_c   1.000
_cell.angle_alpha   90.00
_cell.angle_beta   90.00
_cell.angle_gamma   90.00
#
_symmetry.space_group_name_H-M   'P 1'
#
loop_
_entity.id
_entity.type
_entity.pdbx_description
1 polymer ?
#
loop_
_entity_poly.entity_id
_entity_poly.type
_entity_poly.pdbx_seq_one_letter_code
_entity_poly.pdbx_strand_id
1 'polypeptide(L)'
;CRILLKKYRLPRDHEYASKLGLLEREIEDVLQRLHQERTQNPEETLFSQTLHQENDRCIDQKEIGEEDVCPICQEELLQKMLPITYCRYSCGNNVHIKCMKIWADYQDELENDSVVKCPLCR
;
A
#
# COMPACT_ATOMS: atom_id res chain seq x y z
N CYS A 1 16.00 13.89 -16.22
CA CYS A 1 15.73 13.97 -14.76
C CYS A 1 16.51 12.89 -13.97
N ARG A 2 17.27 13.23 -12.90
CA ARG A 2 18.07 12.23 -12.14
C ARG A 2 17.21 11.17 -11.44
N ILE A 3 15.97 11.50 -11.08
CA ILE A 3 15.04 10.59 -10.41
C ILE A 3 14.60 9.47 -11.35
N LEU A 4 14.27 9.79 -12.61
CA LEU A 4 13.90 8.79 -13.62
C LEU A 4 15.02 7.77 -13.86
N LEU A 5 16.27 8.23 -13.91
CA LEU A 5 17.43 7.35 -14.13
C LEU A 5 17.79 6.49 -12.90
N LYS A 6 17.70 7.04 -11.69
CA LYS A 6 18.16 6.35 -10.47
C LYS A 6 17.07 5.52 -9.80
N LYS A 7 15.87 6.08 -9.64
CA LYS A 7 14.78 5.44 -8.90
C LYS A 7 13.92 4.57 -9.80
N TYR A 8 13.62 5.07 -11.00
CA TYR A 8 12.83 4.34 -12.01
C TYR A 8 13.68 3.55 -13.01
N ARG A 9 15.01 3.52 -12.81
CA ARG A 9 16.00 2.77 -13.60
C ARG A 9 15.86 2.95 -15.12
N LEU A 10 15.37 4.11 -15.55
CA LEU A 10 15.13 4.37 -16.95
C LEU A 10 16.47 4.45 -17.71
N PRO A 11 16.60 3.83 -18.90
CA PRO A 11 17.81 3.96 -19.72
C PRO A 11 18.12 5.43 -20.02
N ARG A 12 19.41 5.78 -20.10
CA ARG A 12 19.84 7.15 -20.41
C ARG A 12 19.37 7.62 -21.78
N ASP A 13 19.21 6.66 -22.70
CA ASP A 13 18.82 6.89 -24.08
C ASP A 13 17.29 6.93 -24.26
N HIS A 14 16.53 6.77 -23.17
CA HIS A 14 15.08 6.74 -23.21
C HIS A 14 14.50 8.16 -23.36
N GLU A 15 13.53 8.32 -24.25
CA GLU A 15 12.90 9.62 -24.57
C GLU A 15 12.40 10.36 -23.32
N TYR A 16 11.77 9.65 -22.38
CA TYR A 16 11.28 10.23 -21.11
C TYR A 16 12.40 10.81 -20.21
N ALA A 17 13.65 10.36 -20.36
CA ALA A 17 14.76 10.85 -19.54
C ALA A 17 15.17 12.29 -19.91
N SER A 18 14.94 12.68 -21.17
CA SER A 18 15.27 14.00 -21.73
C SER A 18 14.11 15.00 -21.69
N LYS A 19 12.87 14.55 -21.38
CA LYS A 19 11.72 15.44 -21.20
C LYS A 19 11.81 16.26 -19.92
N LEU A 20 11.33 17.51 -19.99
CA LEU A 20 11.20 18.42 -18.86
C LEU A 20 10.07 18.01 -17.90
N GLY A 21 9.03 17.36 -18.42
CA GLY A 21 7.91 16.79 -17.68
C GLY A 21 7.30 15.63 -18.45
N LEU A 22 6.62 14.73 -17.75
CA LEU A 22 5.92 13.58 -18.33
C LEU A 22 4.43 13.82 -18.31
N LEU A 23 3.76 13.40 -19.37
CA LEU A 23 2.31 13.31 -19.44
C LEU A 23 1.82 12.13 -18.58
N GLU A 24 0.57 12.17 -18.16
CA GLU A 24 -0.03 11.14 -17.28
C GLU A 24 0.16 9.72 -17.81
N ARG A 25 -0.10 9.49 -19.10
CA ARG A 25 0.15 8.19 -19.76
C ARG A 25 1.62 7.76 -19.70
N GLU A 26 2.55 8.69 -19.82
CA GLU A 26 3.99 8.40 -19.75
C GLU A 26 4.43 8.11 -18.31
N ILE A 27 3.76 8.70 -17.32
CA ILE A 27 3.96 8.39 -15.90
C ILE A 27 3.46 6.97 -15.61
N GLU A 28 2.27 6.61 -16.09
CA GLU A 28 1.72 5.26 -15.98
C GLU A 28 2.63 4.21 -16.61
N ASP A 29 3.14 4.47 -17.82
CA ASP A 29 4.09 3.58 -18.50
C ASP A 29 5.39 3.36 -17.69
N VAL A 30 5.92 4.41 -17.06
CA VAL A 30 7.11 4.32 -16.20
C VAL A 30 6.83 3.53 -14.92
N LEU A 31 5.66 3.70 -14.32
CA LEU A 31 5.25 3.00 -13.10
C LEU A 31 4.98 1.50 -13.36
N GLN A 32 4.36 1.18 -14.49
CA GLN A 32 4.02 -0.21 -14.84
C GLN A 32 5.28 -1.07 -15.10
N ARG A 33 6.34 -0.49 -15.66
CA ARG A 33 7.64 -1.18 -15.84
C ARG A 33 8.27 -1.60 -14.51
N LEU A 34 8.20 -0.78 -13.46
CA LEU A 34 8.67 -1.15 -12.13
C LEU A 34 7.90 -2.33 -11.53
N HIS A 35 6.58 -2.37 -11.77
CA HIS A 35 5.76 -3.49 -11.33
C HIS A 35 6.13 -4.78 -12.05
N GLN A 36 6.39 -4.74 -13.36
CA GLN A 36 6.80 -5.90 -14.16
C GLN A 36 8.18 -6.45 -13.78
N GLU A 37 9.16 -5.59 -13.46
CA GLU A 37 10.47 -6.03 -12.94
C GLU A 37 10.37 -6.71 -11.57
N ARG A 38 9.35 -6.37 -10.75
CA ARG A 38 9.13 -6.93 -9.42
C ARG A 38 8.29 -8.22 -9.41
N THR A 39 7.57 -8.54 -10.50
CA THR A 39 6.63 -9.68 -10.54
C THR A 39 7.21 -11.02 -11.00
N GLN A 40 8.52 -11.15 -11.20
CA GLN A 40 9.15 -12.44 -11.52
C GLN A 40 9.35 -13.39 -10.31
N ASN A 41 8.60 -13.21 -9.22
CA ASN A 41 8.63 -14.14 -8.10
C ASN A 41 7.20 -14.59 -7.76
N PRO A 42 6.77 -15.78 -8.23
CA PRO A 42 5.50 -16.35 -7.85
C PRO A 42 5.70 -17.22 -6.62
N GLU A 43 5.47 -16.67 -5.44
CA GLU A 43 5.15 -17.48 -4.27
C GLU A 43 3.82 -17.03 -3.67
N GLU A 44 2.81 -17.78 -4.11
CA GLU A 44 1.56 -17.97 -3.41
C GLU A 44 1.86 -18.54 -2.03
N THR A 45 1.39 -17.88 -0.97
CA THR A 45 1.17 -18.58 0.29
C THR A 45 0.03 -17.94 1.07
N LEU A 46 -1.09 -18.67 1.08
CA LEU A 46 -2.10 -18.63 2.12
C LEU A 46 -1.46 -19.03 3.46
N PHE A 47 -1.55 -18.19 4.50
CA PHE A 47 -1.85 -18.63 5.88
C PHE A 47 -1.98 -17.38 6.78
N SER A 48 -3.17 -17.11 7.34
CA SER A 48 -3.66 -17.57 8.65
C SER A 48 -3.08 -16.80 9.83
N GLN A 49 -3.91 -15.87 10.31
CA GLN A 49 -4.27 -15.67 11.71
C GLN A 49 -3.23 -16.13 12.76
N THR A 50 -2.41 -15.19 13.21
CA THR A 50 -1.86 -15.21 14.57
C THR A 50 -2.29 -13.93 15.28
N LEU A 51 -3.43 -14.01 15.96
CA LEU A 51 -3.87 -13.02 16.93
C LEU A 51 -3.08 -13.24 18.22
N HIS A 52 -1.95 -12.55 18.38
CA HIS A 52 -1.35 -12.39 19.69
C HIS A 52 -2.14 -11.35 20.46
N GLN A 53 -2.79 -11.84 21.51
CA GLN A 53 -3.71 -11.15 22.39
C GLN A 53 -2.93 -10.55 23.55
N GLU A 54 -2.67 -9.24 23.54
CA GLU A 54 -2.18 -8.51 24.71
C GLU A 54 -2.96 -7.18 24.89
N ASN A 55 -3.73 -7.11 25.97
CA ASN A 55 -4.39 -5.94 26.61
C ASN A 55 -5.45 -5.11 25.85
N ASP A 56 -6.66 -5.67 25.76
CA ASP A 56 -7.94 -5.16 26.34
C ASP A 56 -8.32 -3.66 26.37
N ARG A 57 -8.02 -2.92 25.31
CA ARG A 57 -8.92 -1.86 24.82
C ARG A 57 -9.00 -1.91 23.29
N CYS A 58 -9.79 -2.84 22.76
CA CYS A 58 -10.17 -2.77 21.35
C CYS A 58 -11.14 -1.61 21.17
N ILE A 59 -10.81 -0.68 20.29
CA ILE A 59 -11.70 0.41 19.91
C ILE A 59 -12.62 -0.09 18.79
N ASP A 60 -13.86 0.41 18.81
CA ASP A 60 -14.86 0.06 17.80
C ASP A 60 -14.46 0.54 16.41
N GLN A 61 -14.86 -0.24 15.42
CA GLN A 61 -14.74 0.15 14.03
C GLN A 61 -15.63 1.37 13.77
N LYS A 62 -15.10 2.39 13.09
CA LYS A 62 -15.92 3.52 12.65
C LYS A 62 -16.92 3.08 11.59
N GLU A 63 -18.12 3.65 11.63
CA GLU A 63 -19.09 3.52 10.54
C GLU A 63 -18.47 3.94 9.21
N ILE A 64 -18.87 3.25 8.14
CA ILE A 64 -18.38 3.50 6.79
C ILE A 64 -19.53 4.13 6.00
N GLY A 65 -19.38 5.41 5.67
CA GLY A 65 -20.26 6.12 4.76
C GLY A 65 -19.98 5.79 3.29
N GLU A 66 -20.91 6.13 2.40
CA GLU A 66 -20.78 5.91 0.95
C GLU A 66 -19.62 6.70 0.33
N GLU A 67 -19.29 7.86 0.90
CA GLU A 67 -18.21 8.75 0.44
C GLU A 67 -16.87 8.48 1.16
N ASP A 68 -16.82 7.49 2.06
CA ASP A 68 -15.58 7.22 2.79
C ASP A 68 -14.55 6.56 1.89
N VAL A 69 -13.33 7.10 1.94
CA VAL A 69 -12.21 6.65 1.11
C VAL A 69 -11.11 5.99 1.94
N CYS A 70 -10.46 4.98 1.36
CA CYS A 70 -9.32 4.34 1.98
C CYS A 70 -8.14 5.33 2.03
N PRO A 71 -7.54 5.60 3.19
CA PRO A 71 -6.49 6.62 3.31
C PRO A 71 -5.16 6.22 2.67
N ILE A 72 -5.00 4.96 2.25
CA ILE A 72 -3.78 4.47 1.59
C ILE A 72 -3.89 4.59 0.06
N CYS A 73 -4.99 4.14 -0.55
CA CYS A 73 -5.16 4.15 -2.00
C CYS A 73 -6.09 5.25 -2.53
N GLN A 74 -6.78 5.98 -1.65
CA GLN A 74 -7.72 7.05 -2.00
C GLN A 74 -8.89 6.59 -2.88
N GLU A 75 -9.20 5.30 -2.88
CA GLU A 75 -10.42 4.74 -3.50
C GLU A 75 -11.52 4.64 -2.44
N GLU A 76 -12.78 4.80 -2.87
CA GLU A 76 -13.97 4.56 -2.04
C GLU A 76 -13.91 3.18 -1.38
N LEU A 77 -14.20 3.12 -0.08
CA LEU A 77 -14.11 1.89 0.71
C LEU A 77 -15.17 0.85 0.31
N LEU A 78 -16.37 1.31 -0.01
CA LEU A 78 -17.50 0.45 -0.37
C LEU A 78 -17.52 0.09 -1.86
N GLN A 79 -16.66 0.73 -2.67
CA GLN A 79 -16.58 0.47 -4.09
C GLN A 79 -15.89 -0.87 -4.35
N LYS A 80 -16.37 -1.60 -5.35
CA LYS A 80 -15.82 -2.90 -5.78
C LYS A 80 -15.90 -4.03 -4.73
N MET A 81 -16.66 -3.87 -3.64
CA MET A 81 -16.85 -4.90 -2.59
C MET A 81 -15.51 -5.47 -2.08
N LEU A 82 -14.48 -4.62 -1.99
CA LEU A 82 -13.19 -5.05 -1.48
C LEU A 82 -13.27 -5.28 0.03
N PRO A 83 -12.55 -6.26 0.58
CA PRO A 83 -12.58 -6.51 2.01
C PRO A 83 -11.86 -5.38 2.77
N ILE A 84 -12.49 -4.95 3.86
CA ILE A 84 -12.06 -3.83 4.70
C ILE A 84 -11.60 -4.38 6.05
N THR A 85 -10.57 -3.75 6.61
CA THR A 85 -10.11 -3.92 7.98
C THR A 85 -10.04 -2.56 8.67
N TYR A 86 -9.80 -2.53 9.98
CA TYR A 86 -9.72 -1.29 10.74
C TYR A 86 -8.66 -1.35 11.84
N CYS A 87 -8.24 -0.18 12.31
CA CYS A 87 -7.32 -0.08 13.45
C CYS A 87 -8.04 -0.37 14.77
N ARG A 88 -7.72 -1.51 15.38
CA ARG A 88 -8.31 -1.96 16.65
C ARG A 88 -7.72 -1.28 17.90
N TYR A 89 -6.55 -0.67 17.79
CA TYR A 89 -5.78 -0.22 18.96
C TYR A 89 -5.92 1.26 19.30
N SER A 90 -6.27 2.12 18.34
CA SER A 90 -6.29 3.57 18.57
C SER A 90 -7.33 4.33 17.73
N CYS A 91 -7.23 4.32 16.40
CA CYS A 91 -7.99 5.30 15.61
C CYS A 91 -9.32 4.80 15.02
N GLY A 92 -9.60 3.49 15.05
CA GLY A 92 -10.84 2.91 14.52
C GLY A 92 -11.06 3.07 13.00
N ASN A 93 -10.10 3.68 12.29
CA ASN A 93 -10.22 4.02 10.87
C ASN A 93 -10.18 2.77 9.98
N ASN A 94 -10.97 2.83 8.91
CA ASN A 94 -11.14 1.77 7.92
C ASN A 94 -10.10 1.85 6.80
N VAL A 95 -9.61 0.69 6.36
CA VAL A 95 -8.60 0.54 5.33
C VAL A 95 -8.87 -0.76 4.56
N HIS A 96 -8.66 -0.77 3.24
CA HIS A 96 -8.69 -2.02 2.48
C HIS A 96 -7.65 -3.02 3.01
N ILE A 97 -8.02 -4.30 3.11
CA ILE A 97 -7.08 -5.36 3.53
C ILE A 97 -5.86 -5.39 2.62
N LYS A 98 -6.04 -5.24 1.30
CA LYS A 98 -4.94 -5.20 0.34
C LYS A 98 -3.94 -4.07 0.66
N CYS A 99 -4.44 -2.89 1.00
CA CYS A 99 -3.60 -1.75 1.33
C CYS A 99 -2.86 -1.94 2.65
N MET A 100 -3.53 -2.51 3.66
CA MET A 100 -2.89 -2.81 4.94
C MET A 100 -1.84 -3.93 4.82
N LYS A 101 -2.04 -4.90 3.93
CA LYS A 101 -1.04 -5.94 3.62
C LYS A 101 0.23 -5.32 3.03
N ILE A 102 0.09 -4.48 2.00
CA ILE A 102 1.24 -3.78 1.41
C ILE A 102 2.00 -2.99 2.48
N TRP A 103 1.28 -2.31 3.38
CA TRP A 103 1.88 -1.59 4.48
C TRP A 103 2.66 -2.49 5.44
N ALA A 104 2.09 -3.64 5.83
CA ALA A 104 2.75 -4.63 6.68
C ALA A 104 4.04 -5.15 6.03
N ASP A 105 3.97 -5.55 4.76
CA ASP A 105 5.12 -6.07 4.00
C ASP A 105 6.28 -5.05 3.98
N TYR A 106 5.98 -3.76 3.84
CA TYR A 106 6.98 -2.70 3.90
C TYR A 106 7.55 -2.44 5.30
N GLN A 107 6.79 -2.66 6.37
CA GLN A 107 7.30 -2.52 7.74
C GLN A 107 8.21 -3.69 8.12
N ASP A 108 7.87 -4.90 7.71
CA ASP A 108 8.68 -6.09 7.94
C ASP A 108 10.08 -5.93 7.30
N GLU A 109 10.15 -5.35 6.10
CA GLU A 109 11.43 -5.03 5.44
C GLU A 109 12.31 -4.03 6.24
N LEU A 110 11.72 -3.23 7.13
CA LEU A 110 12.40 -2.12 7.82
C LEU A 110 12.73 -2.41 9.29
N GLU A 111 11.82 -3.00 10.05
CA GLU A 111 11.91 -3.02 11.52
C GLU A 111 11.95 -4.41 12.16
N ASN A 112 11.76 -5.53 11.42
CA ASN A 112 11.66 -6.89 12.00
C ASN A 112 10.75 -6.96 13.25
N ASP A 113 9.76 -6.06 13.33
CA ASP A 113 8.85 -5.96 14.46
C ASP A 113 7.69 -6.91 14.21
N SER A 114 7.32 -7.71 15.21
CA SER A 114 6.27 -8.73 15.06
C SER A 114 4.86 -8.13 14.93
N VAL A 115 4.72 -6.83 15.20
CA VAL A 115 3.42 -6.14 15.24
C VAL A 115 3.39 -5.02 14.21
N VAL A 116 2.46 -5.13 13.27
CA VAL A 116 2.22 -4.09 12.27
C VAL A 116 1.61 -2.85 12.93
N LYS A 117 2.32 -1.72 12.84
CA LYS A 117 1.87 -0.43 13.37
C LYS A 117 0.86 0.22 12.43
N CYS A 118 -0.13 0.91 12.97
CA CYS A 118 -1.14 1.55 12.13
C CYS A 118 -0.52 2.73 11.37
N PRO A 119 -0.72 2.86 10.04
CA PRO A 119 -0.14 3.99 9.28
C PRO A 119 -0.67 5.36 9.72
N LEU A 120 -1.84 5.41 10.36
CA LEU A 120 -2.55 6.65 10.68
C LEU A 120 -2.25 7.14 12.10
N CYS A 121 -2.09 6.24 13.06
CA CYS A 121 -1.89 6.59 14.46
C CYS A 121 -0.59 6.05 15.08
N ARG A 122 0.19 5.27 14.30
CA ARG A 122 1.45 4.64 14.67
C ARG A 122 1.35 3.76 15.91
#